data_AF-A0A9E2IM29-F1
#
_entry.id   AF-A0A9E2IM29-F1
#
_cell.length_a   1.000
_cell.length_b   1.000
_cell.length_c   1.000
_cell.angle_alpha   90.00
_cell.angle_beta   90.00
_cell.angle_gamma   90.00
#
_symmetry.space_group_name_H-M   'P 1'
#
loop_
_entity.id
_entity.type
_entity.pdbx_description
1 polymer ?
#
loop_
_entity_poly.entity_id
_entity_poly.type
_entity_poly.pdbx_seq_one_letter_code
_entity_poly.pdbx_strand_id
1 'polypeptide(L)'
;MKKNIFILLLILSIIFPTAAQETAAQPSAKVALSQAAVFKENGEYEKAIAALEGFLATSEDGAVRKYLGSLYYLSGKPLLAYKNYKKVKEKDWESAVYMGLIFEALDKKEAAIEWYRRSLALKKNGIALTRLGKIYYQNREYEEAATVFSELIQFDPSIRLANYYLGDCLFKINDYKQAYSYAARGINFYPDNEKMKEQLLQVKSKLDDTFFTELRRMIDKTRRTVKLMFYKRTESAPLITVGIGKDLSKFSFRGGDDYSITDGTRTMKARKDKLYTLVYKKKNAFVLDYDTGAVLRKFTLPLRIKSNLYSFYVLDVVYGRGNFWHKEIDRMYRGDLRVIPSDRGMTLTNVINVQEYLYGVLPSEIPATAAPEVLRAQAIAARTIALKGMGRHKKEGFDVCSQVHCQAYQGLSAETPATNRAVDDTRGEIIVETDQPIETFYHANCGGCSRSDLFGKAHYLVNKLDAPQGITQEVNSDFTSAYGQERWMRQEPLVFCAYPKSSFRWQRAYDAEDFALAFGFPLSRLKNIVPAKKGEAAHYDALTVAFNTEKVTLSGDLKIREYFDKLRSSAFRVEIVFSPQKKPVMLLFWGAGFGHAVGLCQEGAMAMASQGYTYEEILRHYYPNTKIKTTY
;
A
#
# COMPACT_ATOMS: atom_id res chain seq x y z
N MET A 1 -57.84 -28.35 -88.76
CA MET A 1 -58.31 -29.73 -88.51
C MET A 1 -57.20 -30.53 -87.83
N LYS A 2 -57.49 -31.05 -86.63
CA LYS A 2 -56.88 -32.22 -85.96
C LYS A 2 -55.37 -32.26 -85.61
N LYS A 3 -55.16 -32.50 -84.30
CA LYS A 3 -54.21 -33.41 -83.61
C LYS A 3 -52.92 -32.85 -82.97
N ASN A 4 -52.95 -32.93 -81.64
CA ASN A 4 -51.96 -33.44 -80.67
C ASN A 4 -50.55 -32.83 -80.60
N ILE A 5 -50.20 -32.29 -79.42
CA ILE A 5 -48.94 -32.53 -78.71
C ILE A 5 -49.22 -32.39 -77.19
N PHE A 6 -48.74 -33.37 -76.42
CA PHE A 6 -48.71 -33.44 -74.95
C PHE A 6 -47.43 -32.73 -74.45
N ILE A 7 -47.43 -32.15 -73.23
CA ILE A 7 -46.40 -32.30 -72.16
C ILE A 7 -46.48 -31.17 -71.10
N LEU A 8 -46.56 -31.62 -69.84
CA LEU A 8 -46.23 -31.02 -68.52
C LEU A 8 -46.48 -29.53 -68.23
N LEU A 9 -47.38 -29.29 -67.26
CA LEU A 9 -47.43 -28.10 -66.40
C LEU A 9 -46.44 -28.26 -65.23
N LEU A 10 -45.49 -27.34 -65.11
CA LEU A 10 -44.73 -27.07 -63.88
C LEU A 10 -45.02 -25.61 -63.47
N ILE A 11 -45.83 -25.42 -62.44
CA ILE A 11 -46.09 -24.10 -61.84
C ILE A 11 -45.03 -23.87 -60.75
N LEU A 12 -44.14 -22.92 -61.01
CA LEU A 12 -43.25 -22.33 -60.00
C LEU A 12 -44.09 -21.42 -59.09
N SER A 13 -44.42 -21.88 -57.89
CA SER A 13 -44.88 -21.01 -56.80
C SER A 13 -43.69 -20.60 -55.95
N ILE A 14 -43.39 -19.30 -55.97
CA ILE A 14 -42.38 -18.63 -55.16
C ILE A 14 -42.79 -18.72 -53.69
N ILE A 15 -42.03 -19.50 -52.91
CA ILE A 15 -42.13 -19.53 -51.44
C ILE A 15 -41.08 -18.54 -50.92
N PHE A 16 -41.52 -17.41 -50.37
CA PHE A 16 -40.66 -16.60 -49.50
C PHE A 16 -40.43 -17.40 -48.20
N PRO A 17 -39.18 -17.63 -47.77
CA PRO A 17 -38.96 -18.16 -46.43
C PRO A 17 -39.36 -17.08 -45.42
N THR A 18 -40.34 -17.41 -44.58
CA THR A 18 -40.59 -16.69 -43.33
C THR A 18 -39.28 -16.61 -42.57
N ALA A 19 -38.83 -15.39 -42.28
CA ALA A 19 -37.69 -15.14 -41.40
C ALA A 19 -37.94 -15.86 -40.08
N ALA A 20 -37.19 -16.93 -39.84
CA ALA A 20 -37.06 -17.47 -38.50
C ALA A 20 -36.48 -16.35 -37.64
N GLN A 21 -37.27 -15.85 -36.70
CA GLN A 21 -36.72 -15.15 -35.56
C GLN A 21 -35.75 -16.13 -34.90
N GLU A 22 -34.45 -15.94 -35.13
CA GLU A 22 -33.43 -16.47 -34.24
C GLU A 22 -33.77 -15.94 -32.85
N THR A 23 -34.40 -16.77 -32.03
CA THR A 23 -34.53 -16.53 -30.60
C THR A 23 -33.10 -16.50 -30.07
N ALA A 24 -32.53 -15.30 -29.93
CA ALA A 24 -31.24 -15.13 -29.29
C ALA A 24 -31.25 -15.90 -27.98
N ALA A 25 -30.37 -16.90 -27.85
CA ALA A 25 -30.30 -17.73 -26.66
C ALA A 25 -30.15 -16.81 -25.43
N GLN A 26 -30.95 -17.05 -24.38
CA GLN A 26 -30.91 -16.21 -23.19
C GLN A 26 -29.48 -16.15 -22.63
N PRO A 27 -28.97 -14.95 -22.30
CA PRO A 27 -27.64 -14.83 -21.72
C PRO A 27 -27.62 -15.56 -20.38
N SER A 28 -26.61 -16.39 -20.15
CA SER A 28 -26.42 -17.04 -18.84
C SER A 28 -26.20 -15.98 -17.75
N ALA A 29 -26.46 -16.33 -16.48
CA ALA A 29 -26.22 -15.44 -15.34
C ALA A 29 -24.79 -14.87 -15.34
N LYS A 30 -23.79 -15.70 -15.71
CA LYS A 30 -22.37 -15.28 -15.81
C LYS A 30 -22.15 -14.18 -16.87
N VAL A 31 -22.84 -14.26 -18.01
CA VAL A 31 -22.79 -13.24 -19.07
C VAL A 31 -23.46 -11.94 -18.62
N ALA A 32 -24.67 -12.03 -18.06
CA ALA A 32 -25.41 -10.86 -17.56
C ALA A 32 -24.62 -10.12 -16.47
N LEU A 33 -24.05 -10.84 -15.50
CA LEU A 33 -23.21 -10.29 -14.45
C LEU A 33 -21.94 -9.62 -15.02
N SER A 34 -21.28 -10.26 -15.98
CA SER A 34 -20.06 -9.70 -16.59
C SER A 34 -20.34 -8.43 -17.39
N GLN A 35 -21.45 -8.39 -18.14
CA GLN A 35 -21.89 -7.20 -18.86
C GLN A 35 -22.22 -6.05 -17.89
N ALA A 36 -22.99 -6.34 -16.83
CA ALA A 36 -23.32 -5.36 -15.82
C ALA A 36 -22.06 -4.84 -15.08
N ALA A 37 -21.06 -5.69 -14.83
CA ALA A 37 -19.80 -5.27 -14.22
C ALA A 37 -19.00 -4.32 -15.11
N VAL A 38 -18.97 -4.54 -16.43
CA VAL A 38 -18.35 -3.60 -17.38
C VAL A 38 -19.07 -2.25 -17.38
N PHE A 39 -20.41 -2.25 -17.44
CA PHE A 39 -21.19 -1.01 -17.35
C PHE A 39 -20.93 -0.29 -16.03
N LYS A 40 -20.91 -1.03 -14.91
CA LYS A 40 -20.64 -0.47 -13.58
C LYS A 40 -19.27 0.17 -13.49
N GLU A 41 -18.23 -0.49 -13.98
CA GLU A 41 -16.85 0.03 -13.95
C GLU A 41 -16.67 1.30 -14.81
N ASN A 42 -17.52 1.47 -15.84
CA ASN A 42 -17.58 2.69 -16.65
C ASN A 42 -18.52 3.77 -16.05
N GLY A 43 -19.13 3.51 -14.88
CA GLY A 43 -20.10 4.40 -14.23
C GLY A 43 -21.47 4.45 -14.92
N GLU A 44 -21.79 3.49 -15.79
CA GLU A 44 -23.05 3.39 -16.52
C GLU A 44 -24.09 2.57 -15.74
N TYR A 45 -24.39 2.98 -14.50
CA TYR A 45 -25.20 2.17 -13.56
C TYR A 45 -26.61 1.83 -14.07
N GLU A 46 -27.28 2.74 -14.79
CA GLU A 46 -28.61 2.46 -15.33
C GLU A 46 -28.58 1.38 -16.43
N LYS A 47 -27.51 1.32 -17.25
CA LYS A 47 -27.33 0.22 -18.21
C LYS A 47 -27.05 -1.10 -17.52
N ALA A 48 -26.25 -1.07 -16.44
CA ALA A 48 -25.99 -2.24 -15.62
C ALA A 48 -27.28 -2.78 -14.98
N ILE A 49 -28.12 -1.90 -14.41
CA ILE A 49 -29.42 -2.24 -13.84
C ILE A 49 -30.32 -2.88 -14.90
N ALA A 50 -30.49 -2.21 -16.05
CA ALA A 50 -31.36 -2.70 -17.13
C ALA A 50 -30.94 -4.10 -17.63
N ALA A 51 -29.63 -4.37 -17.73
CA ALA A 51 -29.12 -5.67 -18.12
C ALA A 51 -29.53 -6.79 -17.14
N LEU A 52 -29.47 -6.53 -15.83
CA LEU A 52 -29.82 -7.53 -14.81
C LEU A 52 -31.33 -7.64 -14.58
N GLU A 53 -32.08 -6.54 -14.70
CA GLU A 53 -33.55 -6.57 -14.69
C GLU A 53 -34.08 -7.42 -15.85
N GLY A 54 -33.51 -7.25 -17.05
CA GLY A 54 -33.85 -8.06 -18.23
C GLY A 54 -33.62 -9.55 -18.01
N PHE A 55 -32.52 -9.92 -17.36
CA PHE A 55 -32.26 -11.32 -16.98
C PHE A 55 -33.27 -11.83 -15.95
N LEU A 56 -33.54 -11.05 -14.89
CA LEU A 56 -34.44 -11.46 -13.81
C LEU A 56 -35.93 -11.47 -14.21
N ALA A 57 -36.28 -10.88 -15.35
CA ALA A 57 -37.64 -10.97 -15.90
C ALA A 57 -37.99 -12.39 -16.35
N THR A 58 -36.98 -13.20 -16.71
CA THR A 58 -37.18 -14.54 -17.28
C THR A 58 -36.48 -15.65 -16.49
N SER A 59 -35.71 -15.31 -15.45
CA SER A 59 -34.90 -16.26 -14.68
C SER A 59 -34.72 -15.79 -13.24
N GLU A 60 -34.46 -16.72 -12.32
CA GLU A 60 -34.15 -16.41 -10.92
C GLU A 60 -32.71 -16.84 -10.62
N ASP A 61 -31.89 -15.90 -10.16
CA ASP A 61 -30.51 -16.16 -9.74
C ASP A 61 -30.12 -15.28 -8.55
N GLY A 62 -29.59 -15.90 -7.49
CA GLY A 62 -29.23 -15.22 -6.24
C GLY A 62 -28.10 -14.21 -6.41
N ALA A 63 -27.08 -14.54 -7.22
CA ALA A 63 -25.93 -13.67 -7.46
C ALA A 63 -26.34 -12.45 -8.30
N VAL A 64 -27.16 -12.65 -9.34
CA VAL A 64 -27.74 -11.56 -10.14
C VAL A 64 -28.59 -10.65 -9.26
N ARG A 65 -29.44 -11.22 -8.40
CA ARG A 65 -30.29 -10.45 -7.48
C ARG A 65 -29.47 -9.63 -6.47
N LYS A 66 -28.42 -10.23 -5.90
CA LYS A 66 -27.48 -9.55 -5.00
C LYS A 66 -26.80 -8.38 -5.72
N TYR A 67 -26.31 -8.60 -6.95
CA TYR A 67 -25.62 -7.59 -7.73
C TYR A 67 -26.55 -6.45 -8.21
N LEU A 68 -27.79 -6.77 -8.58
CA LEU A 68 -28.81 -5.76 -8.86
C LEU A 68 -29.15 -4.93 -7.61
N GLY A 69 -29.24 -5.57 -6.45
CA GLY A 69 -29.44 -4.90 -5.16
C GLY A 69 -28.35 -3.86 -4.87
N SER A 70 -27.08 -4.21 -5.10
CA SER A 70 -25.97 -3.27 -4.90
C SER A 70 -26.04 -2.11 -5.90
N LEU A 71 -26.33 -2.37 -7.18
CA LEU A 71 -26.48 -1.33 -8.19
C LEU A 71 -27.60 -0.33 -7.88
N TYR A 72 -28.74 -0.79 -7.35
CA TYR A 72 -29.80 0.10 -6.88
C TYR A 72 -29.34 0.98 -5.72
N TYR A 73 -28.58 0.43 -4.77
CA TYR A 73 -28.02 1.22 -3.68
C TYR A 73 -27.05 2.29 -4.23
N LEU A 74 -26.10 1.89 -5.09
CA LEU A 74 -25.16 2.80 -5.72
C LEU A 74 -25.85 3.91 -6.53
N SER A 75 -27.00 3.62 -7.13
CA SER A 75 -27.78 4.58 -7.94
C SER A 75 -28.78 5.42 -7.12
N GLY A 76 -28.70 5.41 -5.79
CA GLY A 76 -29.57 6.22 -4.93
C GLY A 76 -31.01 5.72 -4.82
N LYS A 77 -31.22 4.41 -4.98
CA LYS A 77 -32.53 3.74 -4.89
C LYS A 77 -32.55 2.76 -3.69
N PRO A 78 -32.34 3.21 -2.44
CA PRO A 78 -32.12 2.32 -1.29
C PRO A 78 -33.32 1.41 -0.97
N LEU A 79 -34.55 1.85 -1.24
CA LEU A 79 -35.74 0.99 -1.06
C LEU A 79 -35.76 -0.20 -2.04
N LEU A 80 -35.33 -0.01 -3.30
CA LEU A 80 -35.22 -1.10 -4.27
C LEU A 80 -34.05 -2.03 -3.92
N ALA A 81 -32.95 -1.47 -3.43
CA ALA A 81 -31.83 -2.24 -2.91
C ALA A 81 -32.29 -3.15 -1.75
N TYR A 82 -32.98 -2.60 -0.75
CA TYR A 82 -33.54 -3.35 0.37
C TYR A 82 -34.45 -4.49 -0.09
N LYS A 83 -35.36 -4.24 -1.04
CA LYS A 83 -36.26 -5.26 -1.58
C LYS A 83 -35.51 -6.43 -2.23
N ASN A 84 -34.37 -6.18 -2.88
CA ASN A 84 -33.54 -7.23 -3.47
C ASN A 84 -32.72 -7.97 -2.41
N TYR A 85 -32.04 -7.26 -1.51
CA TYR A 85 -31.24 -7.88 -0.45
C TYR A 85 -32.08 -8.70 0.53
N LYS A 86 -33.33 -8.32 0.80
CA LYS A 86 -34.26 -9.12 1.62
C LYS A 86 -34.53 -10.51 1.02
N LYS A 87 -34.39 -10.67 -0.29
CA LYS A 87 -34.58 -11.93 -1.02
C LYS A 87 -33.28 -12.72 -1.22
N VAL A 88 -32.12 -12.13 -0.94
CA VAL A 88 -30.82 -12.81 -0.98
C VAL A 88 -30.79 -13.81 0.18
N LYS A 89 -30.55 -15.09 -0.13
CA LYS A 89 -30.57 -16.17 0.89
C LYS A 89 -29.24 -16.27 1.62
N GLU A 90 -28.16 -15.89 0.94
CA GLU A 90 -26.80 -15.89 1.42
C GLU A 90 -26.66 -14.94 2.61
N LYS A 91 -26.24 -15.48 3.75
CA LYS A 91 -25.98 -14.72 4.99
C LYS A 91 -24.50 -14.42 5.13
N ASP A 92 -23.91 -13.81 4.10
CA ASP A 92 -22.49 -13.45 4.08
C ASP A 92 -22.21 -12.04 4.64
N TRP A 93 -20.95 -11.79 5.00
CA TRP A 93 -20.51 -10.53 5.60
C TRP A 93 -20.73 -9.34 4.65
N GLU A 94 -20.59 -9.54 3.34
CA GLU A 94 -20.73 -8.50 2.31
C GLU A 94 -22.19 -8.03 2.21
N SER A 95 -23.13 -8.97 2.20
CA SER A 95 -24.57 -8.66 2.18
C SER A 95 -24.96 -7.91 3.46
N ALA A 96 -24.36 -8.27 4.60
CA ALA A 96 -24.53 -7.53 5.84
C ALA A 96 -23.96 -6.10 5.78
N VAL A 97 -22.79 -5.87 5.13
CA VAL A 97 -22.27 -4.51 4.88
C VAL A 97 -23.27 -3.70 4.07
N TYR A 98 -23.74 -4.23 2.94
CA TYR A 98 -24.69 -3.52 2.08
C TYR A 98 -26.02 -3.26 2.77
N MET A 99 -26.52 -4.20 3.57
CA MET A 99 -27.73 -3.96 4.38
C MET A 99 -27.52 -2.82 5.37
N GLY A 100 -26.37 -2.75 6.05
CA GLY A 100 -26.03 -1.63 6.93
C GLY A 100 -26.01 -0.30 6.17
N LEU A 101 -25.33 -0.25 5.01
CA LEU A 101 -25.28 0.91 4.13
C LEU A 101 -26.67 1.35 3.63
N ILE A 102 -27.52 0.39 3.26
CA ILE A 102 -28.89 0.65 2.82
C ILE A 102 -29.72 1.24 3.97
N PHE A 103 -29.60 0.70 5.19
CA PHE A 103 -30.31 1.26 6.35
C PHE A 103 -29.80 2.64 6.74
N GLU A 104 -28.50 2.90 6.62
CA GLU A 104 -27.93 4.23 6.81
C GLU A 104 -28.53 5.22 5.79
N ALA A 105 -28.61 4.84 4.51
CA ALA A 105 -29.24 5.65 3.47
C ALA A 105 -30.77 5.83 3.63
N LEU A 106 -31.42 5.00 4.45
CA LEU A 106 -32.82 5.11 4.84
C LEU A 106 -33.02 5.84 6.17
N ASP A 107 -31.95 6.41 6.73
CA ASP A 107 -31.93 7.09 8.04
C ASP A 107 -32.40 6.19 9.20
N LYS A 108 -32.10 4.89 9.12
CA LYS A 108 -32.38 3.89 10.16
C LYS A 108 -31.10 3.46 10.85
N LYS A 109 -30.54 4.34 11.68
CA LYS A 109 -29.22 4.18 12.29
C LYS A 109 -29.07 2.93 13.16
N GLU A 110 -30.07 2.61 13.97
CA GLU A 110 -30.04 1.46 14.88
C GLU A 110 -29.98 0.15 14.09
N ALA A 111 -30.79 0.05 13.03
CA ALA A 111 -30.74 -1.08 12.11
C ALA A 111 -29.39 -1.15 11.38
N ALA A 112 -28.84 -0.01 10.95
CA ALA A 112 -27.52 0.03 10.32
C ALA A 112 -26.43 -0.51 11.25
N ILE A 113 -26.41 -0.09 12.53
CA ILE A 113 -25.49 -0.59 13.56
C ILE A 113 -25.59 -2.10 13.71
N GLU A 114 -26.80 -2.66 13.81
CA GLU A 114 -27.01 -4.11 13.92
C GLU A 114 -26.39 -4.87 12.74
N TRP A 115 -26.62 -4.39 11.52
CA TRP A 115 -26.09 -5.00 10.31
C TRP A 115 -24.56 -4.86 10.18
N TYR A 116 -23.99 -3.73 10.59
CA TYR A 116 -22.53 -3.60 10.66
C TYR A 116 -21.91 -4.55 11.70
N ARG A 117 -22.48 -4.64 12.90
CA ARG A 117 -22.03 -5.61 13.92
C ARG A 117 -22.14 -7.05 13.42
N ARG A 118 -23.23 -7.39 12.73
CA ARG A 118 -23.41 -8.70 12.09
C ARG A 118 -22.35 -8.98 11.02
N SER A 119 -22.03 -7.99 10.20
CA SER A 119 -20.97 -8.11 9.20
C SER A 119 -19.62 -8.39 9.86
N LEU A 120 -19.28 -7.64 10.91
CA LEU A 120 -18.03 -7.79 11.66
C LEU A 120 -17.92 -9.14 12.38
N ALA A 121 -19.04 -9.67 12.89
CA ALA A 121 -19.09 -11.00 13.49
C ALA A 121 -18.84 -12.13 12.48
N LEU A 122 -19.25 -11.96 11.22
CA LEU A 122 -18.98 -12.93 10.15
C LEU A 122 -17.55 -12.79 9.61
N LYS A 123 -17.12 -11.55 9.37
CA LYS A 123 -15.78 -11.22 8.92
C LYS A 123 -15.47 -9.75 9.20
N LYS A 124 -14.42 -9.53 9.99
CA LYS A 124 -13.91 -8.18 10.26
C LYS A 124 -13.51 -7.49 8.96
N ASN A 125 -13.99 -6.25 8.78
CA ASN A 125 -13.85 -5.52 7.53
C ASN A 125 -13.82 -4.01 7.76
N GLY A 126 -13.14 -3.28 6.87
CA GLY A 126 -12.83 -1.86 7.06
C GLY A 126 -14.03 -0.95 6.88
N ILE A 127 -14.97 -1.30 5.98
CA ILE A 127 -16.16 -0.49 5.71
C ILE A 127 -17.07 -0.47 6.94
N ALA A 128 -17.43 -1.64 7.48
CA ALA A 128 -18.32 -1.72 8.63
C ALA A 128 -17.73 -1.04 9.88
N LEU A 129 -16.43 -1.22 10.16
CA LEU A 129 -15.76 -0.50 11.26
C LEU A 129 -15.76 1.02 11.06
N THR A 130 -15.47 1.49 9.85
CA THR A 130 -15.46 2.92 9.53
C THR A 130 -16.85 3.54 9.71
N ARG A 131 -17.89 2.91 9.14
CA ARG A 131 -19.27 3.42 9.26
C ARG A 131 -19.78 3.33 10.70
N LEU A 132 -19.53 2.23 11.40
CA LEU A 132 -19.93 2.06 12.80
C LEU A 132 -19.30 3.12 13.71
N GLY A 133 -17.99 3.36 13.59
CA GLY A 133 -17.30 4.40 14.36
C GLY A 133 -17.83 5.80 14.05
N LYS A 134 -18.13 6.09 12.78
CA LYS A 134 -18.75 7.37 12.35
C LYS A 134 -20.15 7.57 12.93
N ILE A 135 -20.98 6.53 12.96
CA ILE A 135 -22.33 6.63 13.55
C ILE A 135 -22.24 6.97 15.04
N TYR A 136 -21.41 6.27 15.82
CA TYR A 136 -21.21 6.59 17.24
C TYR A 136 -20.66 8.00 17.44
N TYR A 137 -19.67 8.40 16.63
CA TYR A 137 -19.09 9.74 16.68
C TYR A 137 -20.15 10.83 16.44
N GLN A 138 -21.04 10.63 15.44
CA GLN A 138 -22.13 11.56 15.13
C GLN A 138 -23.20 11.59 16.21
N ASN A 139 -23.45 10.46 16.88
CA ASN A 139 -24.34 10.37 18.03
C ASN A 139 -23.72 10.95 19.32
N ARG A 140 -22.45 11.38 19.29
CA ARG A 140 -21.67 11.88 20.44
C ARG A 140 -21.37 10.80 21.49
N GLU A 141 -21.40 9.54 21.08
CA GLU A 141 -20.96 8.37 21.86
C GLU A 141 -19.44 8.21 21.68
N TYR A 142 -18.67 9.11 22.32
CA TYR A 142 -17.24 9.29 22.02
C TYR A 142 -16.37 8.14 22.55
N GLU A 143 -16.76 7.50 23.65
CA GLU A 143 -16.09 6.33 24.22
C GLU A 143 -16.22 5.11 23.31
N GLU A 144 -17.44 4.83 22.81
CA GLU A 144 -17.74 3.78 21.85
C GLU A 144 -17.05 4.05 20.51
N ALA A 145 -17.11 5.29 20.03
CA ALA A 145 -16.42 5.72 18.82
C ALA A 145 -14.90 5.54 18.93
N ALA A 146 -14.29 5.96 20.05
CA ALA A 146 -12.86 5.79 20.30
C ALA A 146 -12.47 4.31 20.28
N THR A 147 -13.29 3.44 20.87
CA THR A 147 -13.06 1.98 20.86
C THR A 147 -13.06 1.43 19.43
N VAL A 148 -14.07 1.78 18.62
CA VAL A 148 -14.17 1.32 17.23
C VAL A 148 -13.04 1.88 16.35
N PHE A 149 -12.67 3.16 16.50
CA PHE A 149 -11.56 3.74 15.75
C PHE A 149 -10.20 3.15 16.15
N SER A 150 -9.99 2.83 17.43
CA SER A 150 -8.81 2.10 17.88
C SER A 150 -8.77 0.70 17.26
N GLU A 151 -9.90 -0.01 17.25
CA GLU A 151 -10.03 -1.30 16.59
C GLU A 151 -9.76 -1.22 15.07
N LEU A 152 -10.23 -0.16 14.42
CA LEU A 152 -10.01 0.11 13.01
C LEU A 152 -8.54 0.34 12.69
N ILE A 153 -7.81 1.11 13.52
CA ILE A 153 -6.36 1.31 13.37
C ILE A 153 -5.59 0.01 13.56
N GLN A 154 -5.98 -0.83 14.51
CA GLN A 154 -5.36 -2.15 14.72
C GLN A 154 -5.63 -3.09 13.55
N PHE A 155 -6.82 -3.03 12.96
CA PHE A 155 -7.22 -3.84 11.82
C PHE A 155 -6.53 -3.42 10.52
N ASP A 156 -6.56 -2.12 10.22
CA ASP A 156 -5.92 -1.55 9.05
C ASP A 156 -5.36 -0.15 9.38
N PRO A 157 -4.08 -0.04 9.75
CA PRO A 157 -3.45 1.25 10.08
C PRO A 157 -3.29 2.16 8.86
N SER A 158 -3.55 1.68 7.65
CA SER A 158 -3.57 2.50 6.43
C SER A 158 -4.92 3.20 6.19
N ILE A 159 -5.91 3.04 7.09
CA ILE A 159 -7.11 3.88 7.16
C ILE A 159 -6.79 5.10 8.05
N ARG A 160 -6.19 6.12 7.43
CA ARG A 160 -5.49 7.18 8.16
C ARG A 160 -6.40 8.14 8.92
N LEU A 161 -7.57 8.44 8.35
CA LEU A 161 -8.59 9.28 8.99
C LEU A 161 -9.04 8.76 10.37
N ALA A 162 -8.89 7.47 10.66
CA ALA A 162 -9.19 6.94 11.99
C ALA A 162 -8.35 7.60 13.10
N ASN A 163 -7.13 8.09 12.81
CA ASN A 163 -6.32 8.83 13.79
C ASN A 163 -6.91 10.22 14.10
N TYR A 164 -7.49 10.89 13.10
CA TYR A 164 -8.18 12.18 13.31
C TYR A 164 -9.40 11.99 14.21
N TYR A 165 -10.24 11.00 13.90
CA TYR A 165 -11.43 10.74 14.69
C TYR A 165 -11.11 10.25 16.11
N LEU A 166 -10.15 9.32 16.26
CA LEU A 166 -9.73 8.87 17.58
C LEU A 166 -9.12 10.00 18.40
N GLY A 167 -8.30 10.85 17.79
CA GLY A 167 -7.76 12.06 18.44
C GLY A 167 -8.87 13.00 18.93
N ASP A 168 -9.92 13.19 18.14
CA ASP A 168 -11.05 14.04 18.54
C ASP A 168 -11.86 13.40 19.66
N CYS A 169 -12.21 12.11 19.55
CA CYS A 169 -12.94 11.39 20.59
C CYS A 169 -12.21 11.47 21.93
N LEU A 170 -10.89 11.19 21.94
CA LEU A 170 -10.04 11.28 23.12
C LEU A 170 -10.02 12.70 23.71
N PHE A 171 -10.01 13.73 22.86
CA PHE A 171 -10.13 15.10 23.32
C PHE A 171 -11.49 15.38 23.97
N LYS A 172 -12.60 14.90 23.39
CA LYS A 172 -13.97 15.09 23.93
C LYS A 172 -14.19 14.38 25.26
N ILE A 173 -13.52 13.26 25.50
CA ILE A 173 -13.55 12.53 26.78
C ILE A 173 -12.44 12.98 27.76
N ASN A 174 -11.72 14.07 27.43
CA ASN A 174 -10.69 14.70 28.25
C ASN A 174 -9.38 13.92 28.45
N ASP A 175 -9.08 12.93 27.60
CA ASP A 175 -7.75 12.30 27.52
C ASP A 175 -6.82 13.08 26.58
N TYR A 176 -6.39 14.26 27.03
CA TYR A 176 -5.59 15.17 26.21
C TYR A 176 -4.21 14.62 25.84
N LYS A 177 -3.62 13.75 26.67
CA LYS A 177 -2.29 13.16 26.41
C LYS A 177 -2.36 12.17 25.25
N GLN A 178 -3.35 11.28 25.24
CA GLN A 178 -3.54 10.39 24.10
C GLN A 178 -4.07 11.14 22.88
N ALA A 179 -4.98 12.11 23.06
CA ALA A 179 -5.46 12.96 21.97
C ALA A 179 -4.30 13.63 21.23
N TYR A 180 -3.27 14.11 21.94
CA TYR A 180 -2.09 14.73 21.33
C TYR A 180 -1.35 13.74 20.43
N SER A 181 -1.19 12.49 20.89
CA SER A 181 -0.49 11.45 20.15
C SER A 181 -1.19 11.11 18.83
N TYR A 182 -2.52 11.03 18.82
CA TYR A 182 -3.29 10.72 17.62
C TYR A 182 -3.50 11.94 16.70
N ALA A 183 -3.70 13.15 17.25
CA ALA A 183 -3.75 14.38 16.48
C ALA A 183 -2.42 14.65 15.76
N ALA A 184 -1.28 14.42 16.43
CA ALA A 184 0.06 14.53 15.82
C ALA A 184 0.26 13.50 14.69
N ARG A 185 -0.33 12.31 14.78
CA ARG A 185 -0.32 11.33 13.67
C ARG A 185 -1.22 11.77 12.52
N GLY A 186 -2.41 12.30 12.82
CA GLY A 186 -3.34 12.84 11.82
C GLY A 186 -2.68 13.91 10.95
N ILE A 187 -2.03 14.91 11.56
CA ILE A 187 -1.34 15.96 10.80
C ILE A 187 -0.15 15.44 9.99
N ASN A 188 0.56 14.40 10.47
CA ASN A 188 1.63 13.79 9.68
C ASN A 188 1.09 13.12 8.41
N PHE A 189 -0.14 12.60 8.45
CA PHE A 189 -0.79 12.03 7.28
C PHE A 189 -1.37 13.07 6.33
N TYR A 190 -1.84 14.20 6.86
CA TYR A 190 -2.50 15.28 6.12
C TYR A 190 -1.95 16.66 6.51
N PRO A 191 -0.67 16.96 6.18
CA PRO A 191 0.03 18.13 6.71
C PRO A 191 -0.58 19.48 6.31
N ASP A 192 -1.31 19.51 5.19
CA ASP A 192 -1.95 20.71 4.67
C ASP A 192 -3.42 20.86 5.09
N ASN A 193 -3.97 19.94 5.89
CA ASN A 193 -5.37 19.97 6.31
C ASN A 193 -5.58 20.90 7.52
N GLU A 194 -6.29 22.01 7.31
CA GLU A 194 -6.53 23.02 8.36
C GLU A 194 -7.31 22.48 9.57
N LYS A 195 -8.32 21.62 9.38
CA LYS A 195 -9.07 21.03 10.50
C LYS A 195 -8.16 20.19 11.42
N MET A 196 -7.21 19.45 10.84
CA MET A 196 -6.26 18.66 11.63
C MET A 196 -5.22 19.53 12.32
N LYS A 197 -4.81 20.65 11.70
CA LYS A 197 -3.97 21.66 12.37
C LYS A 197 -4.71 22.25 13.57
N GLU A 198 -5.93 22.73 13.37
CA GLU A 198 -6.79 23.29 14.42
C GLU A 198 -6.97 22.30 15.57
N GLN A 199 -7.29 21.04 15.28
CA GLN A 199 -7.40 19.98 16.29
C GLN A 199 -6.10 19.85 17.10
N LEU A 200 -4.93 19.78 16.44
CA LEU A 200 -3.65 19.68 17.14
C LEU A 200 -3.39 20.92 18.02
N LEU A 201 -3.72 22.13 17.55
CA LEU A 201 -3.61 23.35 18.35
C LEU A 201 -4.55 23.32 19.57
N GLN A 202 -5.80 22.90 19.39
CA GLN A 202 -6.77 22.77 20.49
C GLN A 202 -6.28 21.79 21.54
N VAL A 203 -5.77 20.63 21.15
CA VAL A 203 -5.21 19.65 22.07
C VAL A 203 -3.99 20.21 22.79
N LYS A 204 -3.07 20.88 22.08
CA LYS A 204 -1.89 21.52 22.69
C LYS A 204 -2.28 22.57 23.74
N SER A 205 -3.36 23.33 23.51
CA SER A 205 -3.83 24.35 24.46
C SER A 205 -4.34 23.78 25.79
N LYS A 206 -4.63 22.47 25.85
CA LYS A 206 -5.03 21.75 27.07
C LYS A 206 -3.84 21.09 27.79
N LEU A 207 -2.64 21.19 27.23
CA LEU A 207 -1.40 20.65 27.78
C LEU A 207 -0.50 21.80 28.20
N ASP A 208 0.26 21.63 29.28
CA ASP A 208 1.15 22.65 29.81
C ASP A 208 2.59 22.49 29.31
N ASP A 209 3.43 23.49 29.59
CA ASP A 209 4.86 23.45 29.26
C ASP A 209 5.59 22.30 29.97
N THR A 210 5.08 21.87 31.13
CA THR A 210 5.60 20.70 31.86
C THR A 210 5.54 19.46 30.98
N PHE A 211 4.39 19.17 30.36
CA PHE A 211 4.22 18.04 29.46
C PHE A 211 5.23 18.05 28.31
N PHE A 212 5.41 19.18 27.63
CA PHE A 212 6.36 19.28 26.50
C PHE A 212 7.82 19.21 26.94
N THR A 213 8.13 19.78 28.11
CA THR A 213 9.46 19.69 28.72
C THR A 213 9.79 18.25 29.11
N GLU A 214 8.85 17.54 29.74
CA GLU A 214 8.98 16.12 30.07
C GLU A 214 9.13 15.26 28.82
N LEU A 215 8.32 15.51 27.77
CA LEU A 215 8.42 14.81 26.50
C LEU A 215 9.81 14.99 25.87
N ARG A 216 10.33 16.23 25.82
CA ARG A 216 11.67 16.51 25.30
C ARG A 216 12.75 15.85 26.15
N ARG A 217 12.65 15.97 27.48
CA ARG A 217 13.59 15.35 28.42
C ARG A 217 13.60 13.83 28.29
N MET A 218 12.43 13.21 28.09
CA MET A 218 12.29 11.78 27.85
C MET A 218 13.01 11.38 26.55
N ILE A 219 12.78 12.11 25.45
CA ILE A 219 13.44 11.85 24.16
C ILE A 219 14.96 12.00 24.29
N ASP A 220 15.45 13.10 24.87
CA ASP A 220 16.89 13.33 25.06
C ASP A 220 17.53 12.31 26.00
N LYS A 221 16.84 11.91 27.08
CA LYS A 221 17.31 10.84 27.96
C LYS A 221 17.45 9.54 27.17
N THR A 222 16.43 9.15 26.42
CA THR A 222 16.46 7.96 25.56
C THR A 222 17.66 8.02 24.62
N ARG A 223 17.83 9.12 23.87
CA ARG A 223 18.93 9.34 22.92
C ARG A 223 20.32 9.14 23.52
N ARG A 224 20.53 9.57 24.76
CA ARG A 224 21.81 9.41 25.48
C ARG A 224 22.02 8.00 26.02
N THR A 225 20.95 7.34 26.43
CA THR A 225 21.02 5.98 27.00
C THR A 225 21.14 4.86 25.96
N VAL A 226 20.88 5.12 24.67
CA VAL A 226 21.07 4.11 23.62
C VAL A 226 22.52 3.60 23.64
N LYS A 227 22.71 2.30 23.85
CA LYS A 227 24.04 1.69 23.81
C LYS A 227 24.45 1.46 22.36
N LEU A 228 25.53 2.11 21.92
CA LEU A 228 26.03 1.92 20.56
C LEU A 228 26.80 0.62 20.46
N MET A 229 26.52 -0.14 19.40
CA MET A 229 27.05 -1.49 19.25
C MET A 229 28.45 -1.46 18.66
N PHE A 230 29.30 -2.29 19.24
CA PHE A 230 30.55 -2.74 18.64
C PHE A 230 30.24 -3.70 17.49
N TYR A 231 31.01 -3.60 16.40
CA TYR A 231 31.02 -4.60 15.36
C TYR A 231 32.37 -4.65 14.63
N LYS A 232 32.72 -5.82 14.10
CA LYS A 232 33.89 -6.00 13.24
C LYS A 232 33.45 -5.91 11.78
N ARG A 233 34.09 -5.05 10.99
CA ARG A 233 33.83 -4.95 9.55
C ARG A 233 34.22 -6.25 8.84
N THR A 234 33.35 -6.72 7.95
CA THR A 234 33.72 -7.78 6.99
C THR A 234 34.24 -7.17 5.69
N GLU A 235 35.42 -7.57 5.22
CA GLU A 235 36.05 -6.95 4.04
C GLU A 235 35.75 -7.65 2.71
N SER A 236 35.23 -8.87 2.71
CA SER A 236 35.06 -9.67 1.48
C SER A 236 33.78 -9.39 0.69
N ALA A 237 33.14 -8.23 0.85
CA ALA A 237 31.93 -7.86 0.10
C ALA A 237 32.07 -6.46 -0.51
N PRO A 238 31.49 -6.20 -1.71
CA PRO A 238 31.53 -4.88 -2.34
C PRO A 238 31.01 -3.76 -1.43
N LEU A 239 31.62 -2.58 -1.50
CA LEU A 239 31.12 -1.39 -0.83
C LEU A 239 29.92 -0.80 -1.57
N ILE A 240 28.95 -0.31 -0.81
CA ILE A 240 27.76 0.41 -1.27
C ILE A 240 27.62 1.70 -0.47
N THR A 241 27.27 2.79 -1.15
CA THR A 241 26.98 4.08 -0.54
C THR A 241 25.47 4.34 -0.55
N VAL A 242 24.87 4.43 0.63
CA VAL A 242 23.42 4.62 0.80
C VAL A 242 23.10 6.07 1.17
N GLY A 243 22.27 6.75 0.39
CA GLY A 243 21.73 8.07 0.73
C GLY A 243 20.70 7.96 1.86
N ILE A 244 21.06 8.39 3.07
CA ILE A 244 20.19 8.30 4.27
C ILE A 244 19.49 9.63 4.60
N GLY A 245 19.96 10.76 4.08
CA GLY A 245 19.25 12.03 4.13
C GLY A 245 19.74 12.99 3.05
N LYS A 246 18.84 13.66 2.32
CA LYS A 246 19.13 14.60 1.22
C LYS A 246 18.78 16.03 1.64
N ASP A 247 19.35 17.06 1.02
CA ASP A 247 18.99 18.48 1.22
C ASP A 247 18.87 18.88 2.70
N LEU A 248 19.77 18.37 3.54
CA LEU A 248 19.78 18.67 4.96
C LEU A 248 20.44 20.03 5.18
N SER A 249 19.87 20.84 6.07
CA SER A 249 20.56 22.03 6.59
C SER A 249 21.32 21.71 7.88
N LYS A 250 20.88 20.70 8.62
CA LYS A 250 21.53 20.17 9.82
C LYS A 250 21.18 18.70 10.07
N PHE A 251 22.00 18.01 10.84
CA PHE A 251 21.66 16.77 11.52
C PHE A 251 22.52 16.60 12.77
N SER A 252 22.07 15.80 13.73
CA SER A 252 22.81 15.49 14.95
C SER A 252 23.23 14.03 14.99
N PHE A 253 24.37 13.73 15.61
CA PHE A 253 24.90 12.37 15.67
C PHE A 253 25.91 12.18 16.81
N ARG A 254 26.19 10.91 17.15
CA ARG A 254 27.32 10.48 17.99
C ARG A 254 27.86 9.12 17.54
N GLY A 255 29.09 8.81 17.92
CA GLY A 255 29.76 7.52 17.69
C GLY A 255 29.98 6.72 18.98
N GLY A 256 30.03 5.39 18.87
CA GLY A 256 30.23 4.48 20.01
C GLY A 256 31.68 4.31 20.47
N ASP A 257 32.63 4.89 19.74
CA ASP A 257 34.04 5.04 20.08
C ASP A 257 34.52 6.46 19.77
N ASP A 258 35.80 6.73 19.99
CA ASP A 258 36.43 7.93 19.46
C ASP A 258 36.58 7.80 17.94
N TYR A 259 36.17 8.84 17.21
CA TYR A 259 36.13 8.82 15.75
C TYR A 259 36.71 10.10 15.16
N SER A 260 36.97 10.07 13.85
CA SER A 260 37.52 11.23 13.13
C SER A 260 36.50 11.83 12.18
N ILE A 261 36.51 13.16 12.08
CA ILE A 261 35.78 13.93 11.08
C ILE A 261 36.82 14.67 10.23
N THR A 262 36.84 14.44 8.92
CA THR A 262 37.84 15.03 8.02
C THR A 262 37.28 15.45 6.67
N ASP A 263 37.77 16.56 6.12
CA ASP A 263 37.54 16.99 4.73
C ASP A 263 38.72 16.64 3.80
N GLY A 264 39.68 15.86 4.28
CA GLY A 264 40.94 15.53 3.59
C GLY A 264 42.06 16.53 3.87
N THR A 265 41.75 17.76 4.26
CA THR A 265 42.76 18.79 4.62
C THR A 265 42.84 19.04 6.11
N ARG A 266 41.69 18.96 6.80
CA ARG A 266 41.53 19.19 8.24
C ARG A 266 40.92 17.96 8.87
N THR A 267 41.28 17.72 10.12
CA THR A 267 40.73 16.61 10.91
C THR A 267 40.38 17.07 12.32
N MET A 268 39.23 16.62 12.82
CA MET A 268 38.82 16.75 14.21
C MET A 268 38.63 15.35 14.80
N LYS A 269 39.19 15.11 15.99
CA LYS A 269 38.85 13.94 16.81
C LYS A 269 37.58 14.26 17.58
N ALA A 270 36.57 13.42 17.44
CA ALA A 270 35.32 13.47 18.18
C ALA A 270 35.33 12.35 19.23
N ARG A 271 34.86 12.69 20.42
CA ARG A 271 34.82 11.79 21.58
C ARG A 271 33.64 10.82 21.51
N LYS A 272 33.87 9.60 21.98
CA LYS A 272 32.86 8.58 22.26
C LYS A 272 31.65 9.14 22.99
N ASP A 273 30.46 8.70 22.57
CA ASP A 273 29.15 8.99 23.16
C ASP A 273 28.73 10.47 23.25
N LYS A 274 29.62 11.40 22.90
CA LYS A 274 29.32 12.82 22.85
C LYS A 274 28.48 13.13 21.61
N LEU A 275 27.37 13.86 21.81
CA LEU A 275 26.50 14.34 20.72
C LEU A 275 27.07 15.60 20.07
N TYR A 276 26.99 15.64 18.75
CA TYR A 276 27.36 16.77 17.92
C TYR A 276 26.24 17.09 16.94
N THR A 277 26.18 18.34 16.50
CA THR A 277 25.32 18.77 15.40
C THR A 277 26.18 19.26 14.24
N LEU A 278 25.97 18.70 13.06
CA LEU A 278 26.53 19.25 11.83
C LEU A 278 25.55 20.24 11.23
N VAL A 279 25.97 21.47 10.98
CA VAL A 279 25.17 22.51 10.31
C VAL A 279 25.86 22.93 9.02
N TYR A 280 25.11 22.95 7.92
CA TYR A 280 25.59 23.44 6.63
C TYR A 280 25.02 24.83 6.34
N LYS A 281 25.89 25.83 6.28
CA LYS A 281 25.51 27.21 5.97
C LYS A 281 26.64 27.95 5.26
N LYS A 282 26.29 28.87 4.37
CA LYS A 282 27.27 29.68 3.61
C LYS A 282 28.36 28.82 2.94
N LYS A 283 27.95 27.70 2.31
CA LYS A 283 28.82 26.72 1.64
C LYS A 283 29.89 26.05 2.53
N ASN A 284 29.73 26.08 3.85
CA ASN A 284 30.65 25.49 4.81
C ASN A 284 29.91 24.57 5.77
N ALA A 285 30.60 23.52 6.24
CA ALA A 285 30.08 22.62 7.27
C ALA A 285 30.68 22.97 8.63
N PHE A 286 29.83 23.12 9.64
CA PHE A 286 30.23 23.44 11.01
C PHE A 286 29.82 22.29 11.93
N VAL A 287 30.79 21.78 12.69
CA VAL A 287 30.53 20.82 13.79
C VAL A 287 30.32 21.63 15.05
N LEU A 288 29.14 21.48 15.66
CA LEU A 288 28.73 22.13 16.90
C LEU A 288 28.60 21.10 18.01
N ASP A 289 28.79 21.56 19.24
CA ASP A 289 28.38 20.85 20.44
C ASP A 289 26.85 20.82 20.53
N TYR A 290 26.25 19.65 20.76
CA TYR A 290 24.79 19.48 20.75
C TYR A 290 24.09 20.24 21.89
N ASP A 291 24.72 20.30 23.06
CA ASP A 291 24.11 20.85 24.29
C ASP A 291 24.21 22.38 24.34
N THR A 292 25.38 22.90 23.96
CA THR A 292 25.68 24.35 24.07
C THR A 292 25.48 25.11 22.76
N GLY A 293 25.43 24.41 21.61
CA GLY A 293 25.42 25.03 20.28
C GLY A 293 26.75 25.69 19.88
N ALA A 294 27.81 25.55 20.69
CA ALA A 294 29.11 26.14 20.42
C ALA A 294 29.75 25.53 19.17
N VAL A 295 30.29 26.37 18.28
CA VAL A 295 31.00 25.91 17.08
C VAL A 295 32.37 25.36 17.47
N LEU A 296 32.59 24.07 17.24
CA LEU A 296 33.83 23.38 17.56
C LEU A 296 34.82 23.39 16.40
N ARG A 297 34.33 23.22 15.17
CA ARG A 297 35.18 23.20 13.97
C ARG A 297 34.42 23.57 12.70
N LYS A 298 35.14 24.16 11.74
CA LYS A 298 34.69 24.47 10.37
C LYS A 298 35.43 23.61 9.34
N PHE A 299 34.69 23.04 8.41
CA PHE A 299 35.17 22.20 7.30
C PHE A 299 34.58 22.61 5.95
N THR A 300 35.19 22.12 4.87
CA THR A 300 34.59 22.07 3.54
C THR A 300 34.01 20.69 3.26
N LEU A 301 32.97 20.59 2.44
CA LEU A 301 32.48 19.29 1.96
C LEU A 301 33.33 18.82 0.76
N PRO A 302 33.52 17.50 0.55
CA PRO A 302 32.91 16.40 1.29
C PRO A 302 33.59 16.09 2.63
N LEU A 303 32.80 15.61 3.59
CA LEU A 303 33.31 15.09 4.87
C LEU A 303 33.27 13.57 4.91
N ARG A 304 34.29 12.99 5.53
CA ARG A 304 34.33 11.58 5.95
C ARG A 304 34.33 11.52 7.47
N ILE A 305 33.43 10.74 8.02
CA ILE A 305 33.27 10.51 9.45
C ILE A 305 33.51 9.01 9.68
N LYS A 306 34.65 8.69 10.30
CA LYS A 306 35.14 7.31 10.37
C LYS A 306 35.30 6.81 11.79
N SER A 307 34.63 5.69 12.08
CA SER A 307 34.78 4.85 13.27
C SER A 307 35.25 3.47 12.85
N ASN A 308 36.23 2.90 13.55
CA ASN A 308 36.80 1.61 13.17
C ASN A 308 36.00 0.42 13.71
N LEU A 309 35.30 0.59 14.85
CA LEU A 309 34.81 -0.53 15.64
C LEU A 309 33.36 -0.37 16.13
N TYR A 310 32.77 0.82 15.99
CA TYR A 310 31.46 1.11 16.56
C TYR A 310 30.50 1.79 15.57
N SER A 311 29.22 1.62 15.84
CA SER A 311 28.14 2.25 15.09
C SER A 311 28.03 3.76 15.37
N PHE A 312 27.44 4.47 14.40
CA PHE A 312 26.99 5.85 14.55
C PHE A 312 25.51 5.88 14.86
N TYR A 313 25.10 6.77 15.77
CA TYR A 313 23.70 7.08 16.03
C TYR A 313 23.39 8.47 15.49
N VAL A 314 22.51 8.51 14.50
CA VAL A 314 22.09 9.73 13.81
C VAL A 314 20.67 10.05 14.24
N LEU A 315 20.45 11.29 14.67
CA LEU A 315 19.18 11.76 15.17
C LEU A 315 18.34 12.38 14.06
N ASP A 316 17.03 12.31 14.22
CA ASP A 316 16.05 12.98 13.37
C ASP A 316 16.23 12.64 11.88
N VAL A 317 16.58 11.38 11.57
CA VAL A 317 16.71 10.92 10.19
C VAL A 317 15.34 10.97 9.54
N VAL A 318 15.22 11.79 8.52
CA VAL A 318 13.99 11.94 7.75
C VAL A 318 13.71 10.65 6.97
N TYR A 319 12.70 9.91 7.41
CA TYR A 319 12.13 8.77 6.69
C TYR A 319 10.88 9.23 5.92
N GLY A 320 10.65 8.72 4.71
CA GLY A 320 9.41 9.01 3.97
C GLY A 320 9.24 10.45 3.50
N ARG A 321 10.32 11.19 3.17
CA ARG A 321 10.17 12.57 2.66
C ARG A 321 9.24 12.62 1.44
N GLY A 322 8.27 13.53 1.44
CA GLY A 322 7.24 13.64 0.40
C GLY A 322 6.13 12.58 0.51
N ASN A 323 6.22 11.68 1.49
CA ASN A 323 5.23 10.67 1.80
C ASN A 323 4.56 10.92 3.15
N PHE A 324 3.35 10.40 3.31
CA PHE A 324 2.53 10.50 4.53
C PHE A 324 3.10 9.79 5.76
N TRP A 325 4.05 8.88 5.58
CA TRP A 325 4.81 8.29 6.68
C TRP A 325 6.07 9.09 6.99
N HIS A 326 6.11 10.37 6.62
CA HIS A 326 7.18 11.28 6.98
C HIS A 326 7.36 11.29 8.50
N LYS A 327 8.53 10.84 8.97
CA LYS A 327 8.90 10.82 10.37
C LYS A 327 10.37 11.17 10.51
N GLU A 328 10.70 11.91 11.56
CA GLU A 328 12.05 12.03 12.06
C GLU A 328 12.27 10.86 13.03
N ILE A 329 13.23 9.99 12.72
CA ILE A 329 13.52 8.79 13.50
C ILE A 329 15.03 8.76 13.79
N ASP A 330 15.38 8.49 15.03
CA ASP A 330 16.78 8.28 15.40
C ASP A 330 17.22 6.86 15.01
N ARG A 331 18.38 6.73 14.34
CA ARG A 331 18.83 5.46 13.76
C ARG A 331 20.30 5.20 14.00
N MET A 332 20.63 3.94 14.25
CA MET A 332 22.01 3.46 14.31
C MET A 332 22.46 2.95 12.95
N TYR A 333 23.72 3.19 12.59
CA TYR A 333 24.33 2.76 11.34
C TYR A 333 25.68 2.11 11.60
N ARG A 334 25.91 0.96 10.95
CA ARG A 334 27.25 0.41 10.73
C ARG A 334 27.95 1.23 9.64
N GLY A 335 29.24 1.00 9.48
CA GLY A 335 30.07 1.61 8.46
C GLY A 335 30.46 3.06 8.77
N ASP A 336 30.92 3.75 7.75
CA ASP A 336 31.29 5.16 7.83
C ASP A 336 30.08 6.05 7.47
N LEU A 337 30.13 7.30 7.92
CA LEU A 337 29.26 8.34 7.37
C LEU A 337 30.07 9.23 6.42
N ARG A 338 29.43 9.65 5.33
CA ARG A 338 29.99 10.61 4.39
C ARG A 338 28.98 11.69 4.10
N VAL A 339 29.42 12.95 4.13
CA VAL A 339 28.58 14.11 3.87
C VAL A 339 29.06 14.79 2.60
N ILE A 340 28.17 14.99 1.64
CA ILE A 340 28.47 15.58 0.33
C ILE A 340 27.55 16.78 0.08
N PRO A 341 27.96 17.78 -0.74
CA PRO A 341 27.07 18.88 -1.08
C PRO A 341 25.85 18.40 -1.88
N SER A 342 24.72 19.09 -1.73
CA SER A 342 23.52 18.91 -2.56
C SER A 342 22.96 20.27 -2.98
N ASP A 343 21.96 20.28 -3.88
CA ASP A 343 21.40 21.52 -4.46
C ASP A 343 20.90 22.50 -3.40
N ARG A 344 20.27 22.01 -2.32
CA ARG A 344 19.66 22.82 -1.25
C ARG A 344 20.31 22.65 0.12
N GLY A 345 21.46 21.99 0.19
CA GLY A 345 22.15 21.75 1.46
C GLY A 345 23.23 20.68 1.36
N MET A 346 23.09 19.64 2.18
CA MET A 346 23.99 18.49 2.17
C MET A 346 23.22 17.17 2.11
N THR A 347 23.86 16.16 1.52
CA THR A 347 23.42 14.77 1.57
C THR A 347 24.27 14.02 2.57
N LEU A 348 23.63 13.38 3.54
CA LEU A 348 24.23 12.42 4.45
C LEU A 348 24.10 11.02 3.83
N THR A 349 25.24 10.34 3.72
CA THR A 349 25.36 8.99 3.16
C THR A 349 26.00 8.05 4.16
N ASN A 350 25.59 6.79 4.13
CA ASN A 350 26.22 5.71 4.86
C ASN A 350 27.04 4.84 3.91
N VAL A 351 28.32 4.65 4.22
CA VAL A 351 29.27 3.86 3.42
C VAL A 351 29.54 2.55 4.15
N ILE A 352 29.12 1.44 3.55
CA ILE A 352 29.06 0.13 4.19
C ILE A 352 29.28 -0.96 3.13
N ASN A 353 29.62 -2.19 3.50
CA ASN A 353 29.62 -3.29 2.53
C ASN A 353 28.18 -3.83 2.32
N VAL A 354 27.92 -4.46 1.17
CA VAL A 354 26.59 -4.96 0.82
C VAL A 354 26.06 -5.99 1.82
N GLN A 355 26.92 -6.83 2.40
CA GLN A 355 26.50 -7.83 3.38
C GLN A 355 25.91 -7.16 4.63
N GLU A 356 26.62 -6.20 5.21
CA GLU A 356 26.18 -5.46 6.40
C GLU A 356 25.04 -4.49 6.09
N TYR A 357 24.96 -3.96 4.88
CA TYR A 357 23.79 -3.22 4.40
C TYR A 357 22.52 -4.08 4.47
N LEU A 358 22.60 -5.34 4.03
CA LEU A 358 21.46 -6.25 4.03
C LEU A 358 20.96 -6.62 5.43
N TYR A 359 21.81 -6.58 6.46
CA TYR A 359 21.34 -6.73 7.84
C TYR A 359 20.30 -5.66 8.21
N GLY A 360 20.45 -4.43 7.71
CA GLY A 360 19.48 -3.36 7.91
C GLY A 360 18.33 -3.34 6.90
N VAL A 361 18.50 -3.96 5.72
CA VAL A 361 17.44 -4.06 4.70
C VAL A 361 16.45 -5.17 5.03
N LEU A 362 16.94 -6.38 5.29
CA LEU A 362 16.10 -7.56 5.42
C LEU A 362 14.96 -7.41 6.45
N PRO A 363 15.21 -7.01 7.72
CA PRO A 363 14.15 -6.80 8.70
C PRO A 363 13.28 -5.56 8.43
N SER A 364 13.73 -4.66 7.54
CA SER A 364 12.95 -3.50 7.12
C SER A 364 11.94 -3.85 6.02
N GLU A 365 12.18 -4.95 5.29
CA GLU A 365 11.37 -5.39 4.16
C GLU A 365 10.42 -6.53 4.53
N ILE A 366 10.84 -7.46 5.37
CA ILE A 366 10.05 -8.63 5.75
C ILE A 366 10.09 -8.84 7.28
N PRO A 367 9.00 -9.32 7.91
CA PRO A 367 9.01 -9.61 9.35
C PRO A 367 10.14 -10.56 9.73
N ALA A 368 10.93 -10.20 10.73
CA ALA A 368 12.04 -11.03 11.22
C ALA A 368 11.60 -12.39 11.80
N THR A 369 10.30 -12.55 12.09
CA THR A 369 9.68 -13.80 12.53
C THR A 369 9.33 -14.75 11.38
N ALA A 370 9.55 -14.36 10.12
CA ALA A 370 9.34 -15.24 8.97
C ALA A 370 10.26 -16.46 9.02
N ALA A 371 9.85 -17.55 8.37
CA ALA A 371 10.62 -18.79 8.35
C ALA A 371 12.01 -18.59 7.69
N PRO A 372 13.05 -19.34 8.11
CA PRO A 372 14.41 -19.18 7.61
C PRO A 372 14.52 -19.20 6.07
N GLU A 373 13.80 -20.10 5.40
CA GLU A 373 13.77 -20.20 3.93
C GLU A 373 13.30 -18.90 3.26
N VAL A 374 12.30 -18.23 3.84
CA VAL A 374 11.79 -16.95 3.33
C VAL A 374 12.83 -15.85 3.52
N LEU A 375 13.46 -15.82 4.69
CA LEU A 375 14.50 -14.84 5.00
C LEU A 375 15.69 -15.01 4.06
N ARG A 376 16.09 -16.25 3.73
CA ARG A 376 17.14 -16.55 2.75
C ARG A 376 16.74 -16.11 1.34
N ALA A 377 15.53 -16.45 0.89
CA ALA A 377 15.02 -16.03 -0.41
C ALA A 377 15.00 -14.49 -0.54
N GLN A 378 14.47 -13.79 0.47
CA GLN A 378 14.44 -12.34 0.51
C GLN A 378 15.85 -11.73 0.59
N ALA A 379 16.80 -12.35 1.31
CA ALA A 379 18.19 -11.89 1.37
C ALA A 379 18.86 -11.93 -0.01
N ILE A 380 18.71 -13.02 -0.74
CA ILE A 380 19.25 -13.19 -2.10
C ILE A 380 18.60 -12.20 -3.07
N ALA A 381 17.27 -12.06 -3.03
CA ALA A 381 16.56 -11.08 -3.86
C ALA A 381 17.02 -9.65 -3.54
N ALA A 382 17.12 -9.29 -2.26
CA ALA A 382 17.58 -7.97 -1.82
C ALA A 382 19.04 -7.70 -2.18
N ARG A 383 19.93 -8.70 -2.11
CA ARG A 383 21.33 -8.58 -2.55
C ARG A 383 21.44 -8.33 -4.05
N THR A 384 20.66 -9.07 -4.82
CA THR A 384 20.66 -9.00 -6.29
C THR A 384 20.28 -7.59 -6.77
N ILE A 385 19.18 -7.03 -6.25
CA ILE A 385 18.74 -5.68 -6.62
C ILE A 385 19.65 -4.58 -6.05
N ALA A 386 20.28 -4.79 -4.88
CA ALA A 386 21.27 -3.86 -4.34
C ALA A 386 22.51 -3.75 -5.24
N LEU A 387 23.07 -4.89 -5.68
CA LEU A 387 24.21 -4.92 -6.59
C LEU A 387 23.85 -4.37 -7.97
N LYS A 388 22.68 -4.75 -8.51
CA LYS A 388 22.20 -4.20 -9.80
C LYS A 388 21.94 -2.70 -9.73
N GLY A 389 21.52 -2.20 -8.57
CA GLY A 389 21.22 -0.79 -8.31
C GLY A 389 22.45 0.09 -8.05
N MET A 390 23.66 -0.46 -7.99
CA MET A 390 24.88 0.34 -7.76
C MET A 390 25.05 1.41 -8.83
N GLY A 391 25.35 2.64 -8.41
CA GLY A 391 25.42 3.79 -9.32
C GLY A 391 24.08 4.37 -9.79
N ARG A 392 22.91 3.86 -9.34
CA ARG A 392 21.58 4.40 -9.72
C ARG A 392 21.43 5.88 -9.38
N HIS A 393 22.04 6.33 -8.30
CA HIS A 393 22.06 7.74 -7.86
C HIS A 393 23.41 8.43 -8.06
N LYS A 394 24.17 8.03 -9.09
CA LYS A 394 25.50 8.60 -9.38
C LYS A 394 25.47 10.13 -9.52
N LYS A 395 24.38 10.70 -10.05
CA LYS A 395 24.20 12.15 -10.18
C LYS A 395 24.08 12.84 -8.81
N GLU A 396 23.47 12.17 -7.83
CA GLU A 396 23.34 12.64 -6.45
C GLU A 396 24.54 12.27 -5.57
N GLY A 397 25.52 11.52 -6.10
CA GLY A 397 26.76 11.17 -5.42
C GLY A 397 26.69 9.98 -4.47
N PHE A 398 25.74 9.05 -4.66
CA PHE A 398 25.65 7.79 -3.92
C PHE A 398 25.09 6.66 -4.81
N ASP A 399 25.05 5.43 -4.32
CA ASP A 399 24.63 4.26 -5.11
C ASP A 399 23.11 4.07 -5.05
N VAL A 400 22.56 3.88 -3.84
CA VAL A 400 21.15 3.60 -3.56
C VAL A 400 20.58 4.51 -2.48
N CYS A 401 19.26 4.75 -2.43
CA CYS A 401 18.63 5.53 -1.37
C CYS A 401 18.04 4.63 -0.26
N SER A 402 17.84 5.17 0.95
CA SER A 402 17.26 4.43 2.09
C SER A 402 15.72 4.27 2.07
N GLN A 403 15.09 4.64 0.96
CA GLN A 403 13.63 4.67 0.80
C GLN A 403 13.18 3.51 -0.09
N VAL A 404 11.89 3.18 -0.03
CA VAL A 404 11.22 2.12 -0.83
C VAL A 404 11.39 2.25 -2.35
N HIS A 405 11.84 3.40 -2.86
CA HIS A 405 12.21 3.56 -4.27
C HIS A 405 13.44 2.72 -4.65
N CYS A 406 14.36 2.49 -3.71
CA CYS A 406 15.44 1.51 -3.86
C CYS A 406 15.12 0.28 -3.02
N GLN A 407 15.29 0.39 -1.69
CA GLN A 407 14.94 -0.62 -0.69
C GLN A 407 14.73 0.07 0.66
N ALA A 408 13.89 -0.49 1.52
CA ALA A 408 13.76 0.00 2.89
C ALA A 408 15.05 -0.30 3.66
N TYR A 409 15.80 0.75 4.06
CA TYR A 409 17.02 0.61 4.86
C TYR A 409 16.91 1.40 6.16
N GLN A 410 16.84 0.68 7.29
CA GLN A 410 16.71 1.28 8.63
C GLN A 410 18.00 1.23 9.45
N GLY A 411 19.08 0.69 8.88
CA GLY A 411 20.37 0.57 9.56
C GLY A 411 20.39 -0.49 10.65
N LEU A 412 21.36 -0.37 11.55
CA LEU A 412 21.64 -1.31 12.64
C LEU A 412 20.48 -1.44 13.63
N SER A 413 19.69 -0.38 13.82
CA SER A 413 18.56 -0.38 14.76
C SER A 413 17.47 -1.40 14.41
N ALA A 414 17.39 -1.85 13.16
CA ALA A 414 16.41 -2.84 12.72
C ALA A 414 16.94 -4.28 12.73
N GLU A 415 18.25 -4.48 12.90
CA GLU A 415 18.88 -5.80 12.78
C GLU A 415 18.33 -6.79 13.79
N THR A 416 18.21 -8.06 13.37
CA THR A 416 17.84 -9.16 14.25
C THR A 416 18.76 -10.35 14.02
N PRO A 417 19.00 -11.21 15.04
CA PRO A 417 19.82 -12.40 14.85
C PRO A 417 19.34 -13.32 13.73
N ALA A 418 18.01 -13.46 13.57
CA ALA A 418 17.42 -14.32 12.54
C ALA A 418 17.67 -13.78 11.12
N THR A 419 17.44 -12.49 10.89
CA THR A 419 17.69 -11.86 9.60
C THR A 419 19.18 -11.82 9.27
N ASN A 420 20.04 -11.54 10.25
CA ASN A 420 21.49 -11.51 10.03
C ASN A 420 22.00 -12.90 9.64
N ARG A 421 21.52 -13.96 10.32
CA ARG A 421 21.86 -15.34 9.95
C ARG A 421 21.44 -15.66 8.51
N ALA A 422 20.24 -15.29 8.08
CA ALA A 422 19.80 -15.55 6.70
C ALA A 422 20.66 -14.83 5.65
N VAL A 423 21.10 -13.60 5.95
CA VAL A 423 22.05 -12.86 5.11
C VAL A 423 23.40 -13.57 5.06
N ASP A 424 23.88 -14.11 6.18
CA ASP A 424 25.15 -14.84 6.29
C ASP A 424 25.13 -16.23 5.64
N ASP A 425 24.05 -16.99 5.84
CA ASP A 425 23.84 -18.32 5.24
C ASP A 425 23.82 -18.25 3.70
N THR A 426 23.43 -17.10 3.14
CA THR A 426 23.33 -16.86 1.68
C THR A 426 24.41 -15.89 1.17
N ARG A 427 25.56 -15.84 1.85
CA ARG A 427 26.64 -14.90 1.52
C ARG A 427 27.02 -15.00 0.03
N GLY A 428 27.03 -13.86 -0.65
CA GLY A 428 27.45 -13.78 -2.05
C GLY A 428 26.45 -14.29 -3.08
N GLU A 429 25.36 -14.94 -2.65
CA GLU A 429 24.35 -15.50 -3.55
C GLU A 429 23.43 -14.42 -4.13
N ILE A 430 23.30 -14.46 -5.46
CA ILE A 430 22.45 -13.57 -6.26
C ILE A 430 21.69 -14.34 -7.33
N ILE A 431 20.65 -13.72 -7.89
CA ILE A 431 19.85 -14.27 -8.99
C ILE A 431 20.31 -13.68 -10.33
N VAL A 432 20.64 -14.53 -11.28
CA VAL A 432 21.16 -14.14 -12.59
C VAL A 432 20.38 -14.72 -13.76
N GLU A 433 20.35 -13.97 -14.85
CA GLU A 433 20.00 -14.42 -16.20
C GLU A 433 21.23 -14.21 -17.08
N THR A 434 21.72 -15.27 -17.71
CA THR A 434 22.91 -15.20 -18.60
C THR A 434 24.11 -14.50 -17.94
N ASP A 435 24.38 -14.86 -16.68
CA ASP A 435 25.44 -14.30 -15.79
C ASP A 435 25.29 -12.85 -15.32
N GLN A 436 24.24 -12.13 -15.71
CA GLN A 436 23.96 -10.78 -15.23
C GLN A 436 22.89 -10.79 -14.12
N PRO A 437 23.05 -9.97 -13.06
CA PRO A 437 22.01 -9.80 -12.05
C PRO A 437 20.67 -9.36 -12.68
N ILE A 438 19.56 -9.96 -12.24
CA ILE A 438 18.21 -9.59 -12.73
C ILE A 438 17.58 -8.47 -11.91
N GLU A 439 16.48 -7.87 -12.38
CA GLU A 439 15.63 -7.05 -11.51
C GLU A 439 14.77 -7.93 -10.59
N THR A 440 15.22 -8.15 -9.35
CA THR A 440 14.47 -8.91 -8.33
C THR A 440 13.46 -8.02 -7.59
N PHE A 441 12.47 -7.49 -8.32
CA PHE A 441 11.38 -6.74 -7.69
C PHE A 441 10.60 -7.61 -6.69
N TYR A 442 10.23 -7.05 -5.55
CA TYR A 442 9.44 -7.74 -4.52
C TYR A 442 8.46 -6.79 -3.84
N HIS A 443 7.40 -7.35 -3.26
CA HIS A 443 6.31 -6.59 -2.65
C HIS A 443 5.64 -7.40 -1.52
N ALA A 444 4.85 -6.72 -0.67
CA ALA A 444 4.25 -7.34 0.52
C ALA A 444 3.24 -8.44 0.17
N ASN A 445 2.24 -8.13 -0.65
CA ASN A 445 1.20 -9.09 -1.02
C ASN A 445 0.69 -8.82 -2.45
N CYS A 446 0.63 -9.83 -3.32
CA CYS A 446 0.22 -9.66 -4.73
C CYS A 446 -1.31 -9.57 -4.92
N GLY A 447 -2.10 -9.83 -3.88
CA GLY A 447 -3.55 -9.94 -4.00
C GLY A 447 -4.01 -11.24 -4.66
N GLY A 448 -3.09 -12.20 -4.85
CA GLY A 448 -3.32 -13.56 -5.35
C GLY A 448 -2.90 -13.79 -6.81
N CYS A 449 -2.44 -12.75 -7.50
CA CYS A 449 -1.92 -12.83 -8.86
C CYS A 449 -0.75 -11.85 -9.04
N SER A 450 0.39 -12.32 -9.52
CA SER A 450 1.52 -11.46 -9.88
C SER A 450 1.29 -10.83 -11.26
N ARG A 451 1.98 -9.72 -11.53
CA ARG A 451 1.98 -9.03 -12.83
C ARG A 451 3.41 -8.83 -13.36
N SER A 452 3.55 -8.58 -14.66
CA SER A 452 4.86 -8.36 -15.31
C SER A 452 4.91 -7.16 -16.26
N ASP A 453 3.80 -6.44 -16.42
CA ASP A 453 3.64 -5.31 -17.34
C ASP A 453 4.12 -3.94 -16.80
N LEU A 454 4.38 -3.81 -15.48
CA LEU A 454 4.62 -2.49 -14.86
C LEU A 454 6.02 -1.90 -15.08
N PHE A 455 7.07 -2.71 -15.02
CA PHE A 455 8.48 -2.24 -15.06
C PHE A 455 9.23 -2.66 -16.33
N GLY A 456 8.50 -3.07 -17.37
CA GLY A 456 9.05 -3.65 -18.59
C GLY A 456 8.98 -5.17 -18.57
N LYS A 457 9.00 -5.76 -19.77
CA LYS A 457 8.91 -7.21 -19.94
C LYS A 457 10.29 -7.84 -19.77
N ALA A 458 10.35 -8.90 -18.97
CA ALA A 458 11.52 -9.75 -18.80
C ALA A 458 11.09 -11.22 -18.71
N HIS A 459 11.95 -12.15 -19.14
CA HIS A 459 11.61 -13.59 -19.17
C HIS A 459 11.40 -14.20 -17.77
N TYR A 460 11.92 -13.54 -16.75
CA TYR A 460 11.82 -13.93 -15.34
C TYR A 460 10.74 -13.17 -14.56
N LEU A 461 9.97 -12.30 -15.21
CA LEU A 461 8.80 -11.63 -14.61
C LEU A 461 7.54 -12.14 -15.30
N VAL A 462 6.68 -12.84 -14.56
CA VAL A 462 5.50 -13.51 -15.12
C VAL A 462 4.21 -13.07 -14.43
N ASN A 463 3.18 -12.85 -15.24
CA ASN A 463 1.80 -12.69 -14.79
C ASN A 463 1.19 -14.07 -14.57
N LYS A 464 0.92 -14.42 -13.31
CA LYS A 464 0.35 -15.72 -12.94
C LYS A 464 -0.32 -15.67 -11.58
N LEU A 465 -1.25 -16.61 -11.35
CA LEU A 465 -1.78 -16.85 -10.02
C LEU A 465 -0.66 -17.30 -9.07
N ASP A 466 -0.66 -16.73 -7.86
CA ASP A 466 0.29 -17.06 -6.81
C ASP A 466 -0.23 -18.26 -6.01
N ALA A 467 -0.27 -19.43 -6.65
CA ALA A 467 -0.89 -20.64 -6.12
C ALA A 467 -0.04 -21.91 -6.38
N PRO A 468 -0.27 -23.00 -5.63
CA PRO A 468 0.31 -24.30 -5.92
C PRO A 468 0.02 -24.79 -7.35
N GLN A 469 0.91 -25.60 -7.90
CA GLN A 469 0.68 -26.25 -9.18
C GLN A 469 -0.59 -27.13 -9.10
N GLY A 470 -1.50 -27.01 -10.08
CA GLY A 470 -2.74 -27.81 -10.16
C GLY A 470 -4.01 -27.13 -9.65
N ILE A 471 -3.93 -26.04 -8.87
CA ILE A 471 -5.11 -25.30 -8.35
C ILE A 471 -5.66 -24.28 -9.38
N THR A 472 -5.08 -24.23 -10.58
CA THR A 472 -5.17 -23.07 -11.45
C THR A 472 -6.42 -23.01 -12.32
N GLN A 473 -7.06 -24.11 -12.71
CA GLN A 473 -8.11 -24.03 -13.75
C GLN A 473 -9.40 -23.35 -13.28
N GLU A 474 -9.99 -23.76 -12.16
CA GLU A 474 -11.24 -23.18 -11.66
C GLU A 474 -11.06 -21.72 -11.22
N VAL A 475 -10.03 -21.44 -10.42
CA VAL A 475 -9.71 -20.10 -9.92
C VAL A 475 -9.40 -19.12 -11.07
N ASN A 476 -8.68 -19.57 -12.10
CA ASN A 476 -8.35 -18.74 -13.27
C ASN A 476 -9.59 -18.50 -14.17
N SER A 477 -10.48 -19.48 -14.30
CA SER A 477 -11.70 -19.36 -15.11
C SER A 477 -12.68 -18.30 -14.58
N ASP A 478 -12.65 -18.05 -13.27
CA ASP A 478 -13.43 -16.98 -12.65
C ASP A 478 -12.71 -15.63 -12.73
N PHE A 479 -11.40 -15.59 -12.47
CA PHE A 479 -10.61 -14.34 -12.49
C PHE A 479 -10.55 -13.64 -13.86
N THR A 480 -10.82 -14.34 -14.96
CA THR A 480 -10.75 -13.78 -16.32
C THR A 480 -11.97 -12.93 -16.71
N SER A 481 -13.11 -13.08 -16.03
CA SER A 481 -14.32 -12.29 -16.33
C SER A 481 -14.37 -10.95 -15.60
N ALA A 482 -15.03 -9.93 -16.15
CA ALA A 482 -15.16 -8.62 -15.50
C ALA A 482 -15.81 -8.71 -14.10
N TYR A 483 -16.89 -9.51 -14.00
CA TYR A 483 -17.55 -9.76 -12.72
C TYR A 483 -16.69 -10.59 -11.76
N GLY A 484 -15.96 -11.58 -12.27
CA GLY A 484 -15.06 -12.37 -11.45
C GLY A 484 -13.86 -11.57 -10.91
N GLN A 485 -13.32 -10.62 -11.68
CA GLN A 485 -12.31 -9.68 -11.17
C GLN A 485 -12.87 -8.75 -10.10
N GLU A 486 -14.14 -8.36 -10.18
CA GLU A 486 -14.76 -7.59 -9.11
C GLU A 486 -14.96 -8.44 -7.85
N ARG A 487 -15.49 -9.66 -7.99
CA ARG A 487 -15.61 -10.62 -6.88
C ARG A 487 -14.26 -10.94 -6.26
N TRP A 488 -13.20 -11.00 -7.06
CA TRP A 488 -11.84 -11.24 -6.59
C TRP A 488 -11.47 -10.28 -5.46
N MET A 489 -11.80 -8.98 -5.60
CA MET A 489 -11.53 -7.94 -4.59
C MET A 489 -12.28 -8.13 -3.27
N ARG A 490 -13.18 -9.12 -3.19
CA ARG A 490 -14.06 -9.39 -2.04
C ARG A 490 -13.92 -10.82 -1.52
N GLN A 491 -13.17 -11.67 -2.21
CA GLN A 491 -13.02 -13.09 -1.90
C GLN A 491 -11.60 -13.44 -1.48
N GLU A 492 -11.47 -14.58 -0.80
CA GLU A 492 -10.22 -15.23 -0.39
C GLU A 492 -10.11 -16.60 -1.04
N PRO A 493 -9.72 -16.65 -2.33
CA PRO A 493 -9.47 -17.91 -3.01
C PRO A 493 -8.24 -18.62 -2.42
N LEU A 494 -8.11 -19.91 -2.72
CA LEU A 494 -6.96 -20.71 -2.30
C LEU A 494 -5.71 -20.33 -3.11
N VAL A 495 -4.96 -19.36 -2.60
CA VAL A 495 -3.69 -18.85 -3.13
C VAL A 495 -2.70 -18.70 -1.97
N PHE A 496 -1.39 -18.69 -2.24
CA PHE A 496 -0.37 -18.65 -1.18
C PHE A 496 -0.50 -17.43 -0.26
N CYS A 497 -0.70 -16.25 -0.82
CA CYS A 497 -0.75 -15.00 -0.05
C CYS A 497 -2.12 -14.70 0.62
N ALA A 498 -3.07 -15.63 0.59
CA ALA A 498 -4.39 -15.49 1.22
C ALA A 498 -4.47 -16.32 2.51
N TYR A 499 -4.11 -15.72 3.64
CA TYR A 499 -4.23 -16.36 4.96
C TYR A 499 -4.68 -15.36 6.05
N PRO A 500 -5.08 -15.83 7.24
CA PRO A 500 -5.55 -14.95 8.32
C PRO A 500 -4.51 -13.89 8.71
N LYS A 501 -4.94 -12.62 8.83
CA LYS A 501 -4.08 -11.45 9.12
C LYS A 501 -3.15 -11.00 7.97
N SER A 502 -3.36 -11.49 6.75
CA SER A 502 -2.66 -11.02 5.54
C SER A 502 -3.10 -9.62 5.08
N SER A 503 -2.27 -8.96 4.27
CA SER A 503 -2.62 -7.72 3.57
C SER A 503 -3.49 -7.94 2.32
N PHE A 504 -4.04 -9.14 2.17
CA PHE A 504 -4.60 -9.68 0.93
C PHE A 504 -5.81 -8.91 0.40
N ARG A 505 -6.68 -8.41 1.28
CA ARG A 505 -7.81 -7.54 0.94
C ARG A 505 -7.81 -6.31 1.81
N TRP A 506 -8.20 -5.19 1.21
CA TRP A 506 -8.33 -3.92 1.91
C TRP A 506 -9.54 -3.16 1.38
N GLN A 507 -10.12 -2.31 2.22
CA GLN A 507 -11.34 -1.57 1.88
C GLN A 507 -11.25 -0.14 2.39
N ARG A 508 -11.89 0.80 1.69
CA ARG A 508 -12.05 2.19 2.14
C ARG A 508 -13.49 2.64 1.96
N ALA A 509 -13.96 3.47 2.87
CA ALA A 509 -15.21 4.19 2.71
C ALA A 509 -14.93 5.67 3.03
N TYR A 510 -15.33 6.55 2.12
CA TYR A 510 -15.30 8.00 2.33
C TYR A 510 -16.70 8.54 2.10
N ASP A 511 -17.37 8.98 3.16
CA ASP A 511 -18.54 9.86 2.97
C ASP A 511 -18.10 11.27 2.55
N ALA A 512 -19.05 12.18 2.33
CA ALA A 512 -18.76 13.53 1.88
C ALA A 512 -17.79 14.30 2.82
N GLU A 513 -17.86 14.07 4.13
CA GLU A 513 -16.98 14.72 5.11
C GLU A 513 -15.58 14.10 5.07
N ASP A 514 -15.50 12.76 5.11
CA ASP A 514 -14.24 12.02 5.04
C ASP A 514 -13.48 12.34 3.76
N PHE A 515 -14.20 12.44 2.64
CA PHE A 515 -13.63 12.80 1.37
C PHE A 515 -13.07 14.23 1.38
N ALA A 516 -13.81 15.19 1.93
CA ALA A 516 -13.31 16.57 2.03
C ALA A 516 -12.06 16.65 2.93
N LEU A 517 -12.01 15.87 4.03
CA LEU A 517 -10.85 15.79 4.91
C LEU A 517 -9.62 15.18 4.20
N ALA A 518 -9.80 14.06 3.50
CA ALA A 518 -8.69 13.35 2.88
C ALA A 518 -8.17 14.02 1.59
N PHE A 519 -9.07 14.60 0.80
CA PHE A 519 -8.75 15.11 -0.55
C PHE A 519 -8.70 16.63 -0.64
N GLY A 520 -9.20 17.37 0.36
CA GLY A 520 -9.17 18.84 0.39
C GLY A 520 -10.22 19.53 -0.49
N PHE A 521 -11.19 18.80 -1.03
CA PHE A 521 -12.29 19.35 -1.83
C PHE A 521 -13.57 18.51 -1.68
N PRO A 522 -14.77 19.08 -1.92
CA PRO A 522 -16.02 18.37 -1.66
C PRO A 522 -16.28 17.25 -2.68
N LEU A 523 -16.81 16.13 -2.19
CA LEU A 523 -17.17 14.96 -3.01
C LEU A 523 -18.17 15.31 -4.12
N SER A 524 -19.03 16.32 -3.94
CA SER A 524 -20.01 16.77 -4.93
C SER A 524 -19.40 17.27 -6.25
N ARG A 525 -18.09 17.56 -6.28
CA ARG A 525 -17.36 17.86 -7.53
C ARG A 525 -17.13 16.63 -8.40
N LEU A 526 -17.08 15.44 -7.80
CA LEU A 526 -16.78 14.20 -8.49
C LEU A 526 -17.96 13.80 -9.37
N LYS A 527 -17.69 13.51 -10.64
CA LYS A 527 -18.68 12.99 -11.59
C LYS A 527 -18.52 11.48 -11.77
N ASN A 528 -17.30 11.02 -12.03
CA ASN A 528 -17.02 9.61 -12.25
C ASN A 528 -15.53 9.28 -12.06
N ILE A 529 -15.21 8.01 -11.86
CA ILE A 529 -13.85 7.47 -11.89
C ILE A 529 -13.89 6.24 -12.79
N VAL A 530 -13.18 6.28 -13.92
CA VAL A 530 -13.23 5.21 -14.93
C VAL A 530 -11.84 4.74 -15.34
N PRO A 531 -11.68 3.46 -15.72
CA PRO A 531 -10.43 2.96 -16.28
C PRO A 531 -10.07 3.68 -17.58
N ALA A 532 -8.86 4.24 -17.64
CA ALA A 532 -8.27 4.71 -18.89
C ALA A 532 -7.37 3.63 -19.53
N LYS A 533 -6.68 2.85 -18.69
CA LYS A 533 -5.91 1.67 -19.11
C LYS A 533 -5.90 0.64 -17.99
N LYS A 534 -6.33 -0.59 -18.29
CA LYS A 534 -6.21 -1.73 -17.39
C LYS A 534 -4.81 -2.34 -17.52
N GLY A 535 -4.25 -2.77 -16.39
CA GLY A 535 -3.04 -3.57 -16.32
C GLY A 535 -3.36 -5.03 -16.03
N GLU A 536 -2.31 -5.84 -15.91
CA GLU A 536 -2.41 -7.23 -15.49
C GLU A 536 -2.84 -7.38 -14.02
N ALA A 537 -3.21 -8.61 -13.62
CA ALA A 537 -3.65 -8.94 -12.25
C ALA A 537 -4.72 -7.99 -11.67
N ALA A 538 -5.65 -7.52 -12.51
CA ALA A 538 -6.74 -6.60 -12.16
C ALA A 538 -6.32 -5.23 -11.62
N HIS A 539 -5.06 -4.84 -11.84
CA HIS A 539 -4.57 -3.48 -11.57
C HIS A 539 -5.04 -2.46 -12.62
N TYR A 540 -5.06 -1.20 -12.23
CA TYR A 540 -5.16 -0.08 -13.16
C TYR A 540 -3.78 0.49 -13.48
N ASP A 541 -3.49 0.61 -14.77
CA ASP A 541 -2.31 1.34 -15.27
C ASP A 541 -2.60 2.83 -15.45
N ALA A 542 -3.85 3.16 -15.78
CA ALA A 542 -4.33 4.52 -15.81
C ALA A 542 -5.80 4.62 -15.43
N LEU A 543 -6.14 5.66 -14.67
CA LEU A 543 -7.51 6.01 -14.28
C LEU A 543 -7.81 7.44 -14.70
N THR A 544 -9.02 7.70 -15.16
CA THR A 544 -9.54 9.06 -15.36
C THR A 544 -10.51 9.40 -14.24
N VAL A 545 -10.21 10.47 -13.50
CA VAL A 545 -11.08 11.10 -12.51
C VAL A 545 -11.77 12.27 -13.19
N ALA A 546 -13.08 12.13 -13.43
CA ALA A 546 -13.90 13.16 -14.01
C ALA A 546 -14.60 13.96 -12.91
N PHE A 547 -14.45 15.27 -12.98
CA PHE A 547 -15.19 16.24 -12.17
C PHE A 547 -16.28 16.91 -13.01
N ASN A 548 -17.07 17.76 -12.38
CA ASN A 548 -18.13 18.50 -13.07
C ASN A 548 -17.60 19.42 -14.19
N THR A 549 -16.39 19.97 -14.03
CA THR A 549 -15.81 20.98 -14.93
C THR A 549 -14.52 20.53 -15.64
N GLU A 550 -13.86 19.49 -15.14
CA GLU A 550 -12.53 19.08 -15.59
C GLU A 550 -12.34 17.56 -15.47
N LYS A 551 -11.25 17.04 -16.02
CA LYS A 551 -10.85 15.65 -15.87
C LYS A 551 -9.35 15.54 -15.66
N VAL A 552 -8.94 14.59 -14.82
CA VAL A 552 -7.54 14.28 -14.55
C VAL A 552 -7.28 12.82 -14.90
N THR A 553 -6.26 12.55 -15.71
CA THR A 553 -5.81 11.18 -15.98
C THR A 553 -4.55 10.90 -15.18
N LEU A 554 -4.64 9.89 -14.32
CA LEU A 554 -3.55 9.38 -13.49
C LEU A 554 -2.94 8.18 -14.21
N SER A 555 -1.64 8.20 -14.47
CA SER A 555 -0.94 7.09 -15.13
C SER A 555 0.21 6.58 -14.28
N GLY A 556 0.26 5.26 -14.07
CA GLY A 556 1.23 4.56 -13.24
C GLY A 556 0.70 4.23 -11.84
N ASP A 557 1.10 3.06 -11.34
CA ASP A 557 0.67 2.50 -10.04
C ASP A 557 0.82 3.50 -8.89
N LEU A 558 2.00 4.10 -8.73
CA LEU A 558 2.28 5.03 -7.63
C LEU A 558 1.42 6.29 -7.69
N LYS A 559 1.25 6.90 -8.87
CA LYS A 559 0.43 8.12 -9.01
C LYS A 559 -1.04 7.85 -8.67
N ILE A 560 -1.56 6.70 -9.12
CA ILE A 560 -2.93 6.28 -8.81
C ILE A 560 -3.10 6.10 -7.29
N ARG A 561 -2.19 5.34 -6.67
CA ARG A 561 -2.24 5.07 -5.23
C ARG A 561 -2.14 6.37 -4.45
N GLU A 562 -1.15 7.21 -4.76
CA GLU A 562 -0.89 8.47 -4.08
C GLU A 562 -2.10 9.42 -4.12
N TYR A 563 -2.75 9.51 -5.28
CA TYR A 563 -3.92 10.35 -5.47
C TYR A 563 -5.10 9.91 -4.58
N PHE A 564 -5.36 8.61 -4.46
CA PHE A 564 -6.51 8.08 -3.72
C PHE A 564 -6.22 7.82 -2.24
N ASP A 565 -5.68 8.82 -1.55
CA ASP A 565 -5.30 8.68 -0.15
C ASP A 565 -4.33 7.51 0.09
N LYS A 566 -3.37 7.35 -0.84
CA LYS A 566 -2.20 6.46 -0.71
C LYS A 566 -2.58 4.99 -0.50
N LEU A 567 -3.42 4.50 -1.40
CA LEU A 567 -3.91 3.12 -1.42
C LEU A 567 -2.77 2.09 -1.42
N ARG A 568 -3.05 0.91 -0.88
CA ARG A 568 -2.09 -0.19 -0.78
C ARG A 568 -1.64 -0.71 -2.15
N SER A 569 -2.52 -0.68 -3.16
CA SER A 569 -2.22 -1.12 -4.53
C SER A 569 -3.12 -0.38 -5.54
N SER A 570 -2.79 -0.46 -6.83
CA SER A 570 -3.70 -0.07 -7.92
C SER A 570 -4.68 -1.18 -8.35
N ALA A 571 -4.67 -2.34 -7.68
CA ALA A 571 -5.65 -3.40 -7.84
C ALA A 571 -6.87 -3.15 -6.94
N PHE A 572 -7.86 -2.44 -7.48
CA PHE A 572 -9.11 -2.19 -6.76
C PHE A 572 -10.29 -2.02 -7.70
N ARG A 573 -11.49 -1.98 -7.12
CA ARG A 573 -12.71 -1.48 -7.73
C ARG A 573 -13.25 -0.36 -6.86
N VAL A 574 -13.70 0.70 -7.52
CA VAL A 574 -14.27 1.89 -6.87
C VAL A 574 -15.75 1.99 -7.20
N GLU A 575 -16.55 2.30 -6.19
CA GLU A 575 -18.00 2.47 -6.32
C GLU A 575 -18.38 3.83 -5.79
N ILE A 576 -19.12 4.59 -6.60
CA ILE A 576 -19.66 5.89 -6.21
C ILE A 576 -21.11 5.67 -5.84
N VAL A 577 -21.47 6.00 -4.60
CA VAL A 577 -22.85 5.98 -4.13
C VAL A 577 -23.46 7.34 -4.42
N PHE A 578 -24.61 7.34 -5.08
CA PHE A 578 -25.38 8.53 -5.38
C PHE A 578 -26.59 8.65 -4.44
N SER A 579 -26.96 9.88 -4.08
CA SER A 579 -28.28 10.20 -3.51
C SER A 579 -29.40 9.99 -4.54
N PRO A 580 -30.68 9.96 -4.12
CA PRO A 580 -31.82 10.00 -5.05
C PRO A 580 -31.76 11.18 -6.05
N GLN A 581 -31.13 12.30 -5.67
CA GLN A 581 -30.92 13.48 -6.52
C GLN A 581 -29.66 13.38 -7.40
N LYS A 582 -29.07 12.18 -7.56
CA LYS A 582 -27.88 11.91 -8.38
C LYS A 582 -26.62 12.71 -8.00
N LYS A 583 -26.53 13.19 -6.75
CA LYS A 583 -25.28 13.72 -6.18
C LYS A 583 -24.46 12.60 -5.54
N PRO A 584 -23.12 12.54 -5.71
CA PRO A 584 -22.29 11.55 -5.03
C PRO A 584 -22.28 11.84 -3.52
N VAL A 585 -22.48 10.81 -2.71
CA VAL A 585 -22.57 10.91 -1.24
C VAL A 585 -21.55 10.03 -0.52
N MET A 586 -21.05 8.98 -1.17
CA MET A 586 -20.04 8.10 -0.60
C MET A 586 -19.19 7.46 -1.70
N LEU A 587 -17.93 7.19 -1.39
CA LEU A 587 -16.98 6.48 -2.23
C LEU A 587 -16.50 5.22 -1.51
N LEU A 588 -16.68 4.06 -2.14
CA LEU A 588 -16.25 2.76 -1.60
C LEU A 588 -15.12 2.20 -2.45
N PHE A 589 -14.06 1.73 -1.82
CA PHE A 589 -12.98 0.99 -2.49
C PHE A 589 -12.92 -0.44 -1.97
N TRP A 590 -12.74 -1.37 -2.91
CA TRP A 590 -12.52 -2.78 -2.69
C TRP A 590 -11.23 -3.18 -3.37
N GLY A 591 -10.20 -3.49 -2.61
CA GLY A 591 -8.87 -3.68 -3.16
C GLY A 591 -8.17 -4.95 -2.72
N ALA A 592 -7.15 -5.31 -3.48
CA ALA A 592 -6.38 -6.53 -3.32
C ALA A 592 -4.88 -6.23 -3.22
N GLY A 593 -4.20 -6.96 -2.34
CA GLY A 593 -2.75 -6.90 -2.19
C GLY A 593 -2.21 -5.58 -1.63
N PHE A 594 -0.90 -5.54 -1.49
CA PHE A 594 -0.14 -4.39 -1.02
C PHE A 594 1.21 -4.35 -1.75
N GLY A 595 1.39 -3.31 -2.57
CA GLY A 595 2.56 -3.09 -3.39
C GLY A 595 2.24 -3.23 -4.88
N HIS A 596 3.28 -3.37 -5.69
CA HIS A 596 3.20 -3.35 -7.14
C HIS A 596 2.92 -4.71 -7.79
N ALA A 597 2.90 -5.81 -7.02
CA ALA A 597 2.60 -7.17 -7.48
C ALA A 597 3.58 -7.76 -8.54
N VAL A 598 4.78 -7.19 -8.69
CA VAL A 598 5.82 -7.68 -9.62
C VAL A 598 6.86 -8.49 -8.84
N GLY A 599 7.26 -9.64 -9.38
CA GLY A 599 8.27 -10.53 -8.80
C GLY A 599 7.82 -11.19 -7.49
N LEU A 600 8.69 -11.20 -6.47
CA LEU A 600 8.45 -11.96 -5.24
C LEU A 600 7.35 -11.34 -4.36
N CYS A 601 6.33 -12.15 -4.05
CA CYS A 601 5.29 -11.83 -3.06
C CYS A 601 5.75 -12.32 -1.69
N GLN A 602 5.99 -11.42 -0.74
CA GLN A 602 6.54 -11.77 0.58
C GLN A 602 5.59 -12.65 1.39
N GLU A 603 4.31 -12.29 1.45
CA GLU A 603 3.29 -13.08 2.13
C GLU A 603 3.06 -14.43 1.44
N GLY A 604 3.19 -14.50 0.11
CA GLY A 604 3.13 -15.75 -0.64
C GLY A 604 4.34 -16.65 -0.36
N ALA A 605 5.55 -16.09 -0.35
CA ALA A 605 6.78 -16.80 0.02
C ALA A 605 6.72 -17.35 1.45
N MET A 606 6.15 -16.60 2.40
CA MET A 606 5.93 -17.07 3.77
C MET A 606 4.99 -18.29 3.83
N ALA A 607 3.92 -18.28 3.04
CA ALA A 607 3.03 -19.42 2.95
C ALA A 607 3.70 -20.63 2.28
N MET A 608 4.47 -20.43 1.21
CA MET A 608 5.26 -21.49 0.58
C MET A 608 6.24 -22.13 1.58
N ALA A 609 7.00 -21.35 2.33
CA ALA A 609 7.91 -21.91 3.34
C ALA A 609 7.16 -22.69 4.43
N SER A 610 5.96 -22.24 4.84
CA SER A 610 5.12 -22.98 5.79
C SER A 610 4.65 -24.34 5.26
N GLN A 611 4.67 -24.52 3.93
CA GLN A 611 4.35 -25.77 3.24
C GLN A 611 5.61 -26.60 2.90
N GLY A 612 6.79 -26.19 3.38
CA GLY A 612 8.03 -26.96 3.23
C GLY A 612 8.87 -26.63 2.01
N TYR A 613 8.53 -25.59 1.24
CA TYR A 613 9.34 -25.16 0.10
C TYR A 613 10.67 -24.56 0.55
N THR A 614 11.76 -24.89 -0.15
CA THR A 614 13.08 -24.29 0.10
C THR A 614 13.18 -22.88 -0.48
N TYR A 615 14.18 -22.10 -0.06
CA TYR A 615 14.41 -20.76 -0.61
C TYR A 615 14.68 -20.79 -2.12
N GLU A 616 15.34 -21.82 -2.65
CA GLU A 616 15.55 -21.98 -4.09
C GLU A 616 14.25 -22.24 -4.85
N GLU A 617 13.35 -23.04 -4.28
CA GLU A 617 12.03 -23.31 -4.87
C GLU A 617 11.14 -22.05 -4.84
N ILE A 618 11.17 -21.30 -3.74
CA ILE A 618 10.50 -20.00 -3.61
C ILE A 618 11.02 -19.03 -4.69
N LEU A 619 12.34 -18.88 -4.81
CA LEU A 619 12.93 -17.99 -5.80
C LEU A 619 12.63 -18.43 -7.23
N ARG A 620 12.66 -19.74 -7.52
CA ARG A 620 12.31 -20.28 -8.85
C ARG A 620 10.83 -20.07 -9.18
N HIS A 621 9.94 -20.09 -8.19
CA HIS A 621 8.54 -19.76 -8.41
C HIS A 621 8.38 -18.29 -8.81
N TYR A 622 9.00 -17.34 -8.11
CA TYR A 622 8.80 -15.91 -8.39
C TYR A 622 9.67 -15.35 -9.52
N TYR A 623 10.81 -15.96 -9.80
CA TYR A 623 11.76 -15.57 -10.86
C TYR A 623 12.09 -16.78 -11.76
N PRO A 624 11.13 -17.27 -12.56
CA PRO A 624 11.36 -18.42 -13.44
C PRO A 624 12.47 -18.14 -14.46
N ASN A 625 13.09 -19.19 -15.01
CA ASN A 625 14.16 -19.09 -16.01
C ASN A 625 15.48 -18.44 -15.52
N THR A 626 15.72 -18.44 -14.20
CA THR A 626 16.92 -17.84 -13.60
C THR A 626 17.75 -18.88 -12.84
N LYS A 627 18.97 -18.48 -12.45
CA LYS A 627 19.87 -19.30 -11.62
C LYS A 627 20.39 -18.51 -10.44
N ILE A 628 20.72 -19.21 -9.34
CA ILE A 628 21.45 -18.63 -8.21
C ILE A 628 22.95 -18.79 -8.47
N LYS A 629 23.73 -17.75 -8.21
CA LYS A 629 25.19 -17.72 -8.37
C LYS A 629 25.84 -17.02 -7.18
N THR A 630 26.94 -17.57 -6.67
CA THR A 630 27.77 -16.94 -5.64
C THR A 630 28.81 -16.02 -6.29
N THR A 631 28.95 -14.79 -5.81
CA THR A 631 29.79 -13.76 -6.44
C THR A 631 30.98 -13.26 -5.62
N TYR A 632 31.05 -13.60 -4.33
CA TYR A 632 32.16 -13.22 -3.45
C TYR A 632 32.18 -14.07 -2.17
#